data_AF-A0A2M7GE30-F1
#
_entry.id   AF-A0A2M7GE30-F1
#
_cell.length_a   1.000
_cell.length_b   1.000
_cell.length_c   1.000
_cell.angle_alpha   90.00
_cell.angle_beta   90.00
_cell.angle_gamma   90.00
#
_symmetry.space_group_name_H-M   'P 1'
#
loop_
_entity.id
_entity.type
_entity.pdbx_description
1 polymer ?
#
loop_
_entity_poly.entity_id
_entity_poly.type
_entity_poly.pdbx_seq_one_letter_code
_entity_poly.pdbx_strand_id
1 'polypeptide(L)'
;KELLPVLVEARISAERASLLKKQRGEGKVYLPKERYKAGDKLVFPALDWQKGKVAAVRPGVNPEIGEFEVIEVELKGGGKRSFAASLNDHKLNQPLDNPRDDDLFSQESILAVYGLELEKKLTAALQSDEGLVQIAGRWFPRALLVDVNVGHLNLAEAVLDEANGKPLSTHALLEQVELPDTVNPNLIEFSMNYALQEDERFDEVGPAGEVLWYLQRLEPEDVRQTPVQLRYTPIEYDRSVLTDEMLALEAELSDELSDADIPSEPVDEVIVSLTYPHWRAGTLPVSARVRTLFPTAYESPRVRFTLVDGQTKETMPAWVVRKNRYVYGLSEWYRKYSLIPGSMVAVRKGKMPGQVIVQTRSRRPTKEWVRTVLVGSDGGIVFATLKQNIAADYNERMIIAVPDVDSVDQAWAQAAKERAPFELLVRNIMLDLSKLNLQGHVHAQELYSALNIVRRCPPGPLLATLATQPAFVHVGDMHFRLEEPELWSPTA
;
A
#
# COMPACT_ATOMS: atom_id res chain seq x y z
N LYS A 1 -8.64 11.50 -7.94
CA LYS A 1 -8.86 10.70 -9.17
C LYS A 1 -9.73 11.37 -10.23
N GLU A 2 -10.94 11.83 -9.94
CA GLU A 2 -11.85 12.40 -10.97
C GLU A 2 -11.41 13.77 -11.53
N LEU A 3 -10.78 14.62 -10.69
CA LEU A 3 -10.30 15.94 -11.10
C LEU A 3 -9.09 15.90 -12.03
N LEU A 4 -8.28 14.84 -11.95
CA LEU A 4 -7.00 14.77 -12.64
C LEU A 4 -7.17 14.68 -14.18
N PRO A 5 -8.02 13.79 -14.73
CA PRO A 5 -8.32 13.77 -16.16
C PRO A 5 -8.81 15.13 -16.66
N VAL A 6 -9.71 15.79 -15.92
CA VAL A 6 -10.27 17.09 -16.30
C VAL A 6 -9.19 18.17 -16.35
N LEU A 7 -8.28 18.20 -15.38
CA LEU A 7 -7.16 19.14 -15.34
C LEU A 7 -6.20 18.93 -16.51
N VAL A 8 -5.86 17.68 -16.81
CA VAL A 8 -4.99 17.32 -17.95
C VAL A 8 -5.62 17.76 -19.26
N GLU A 9 -6.91 17.47 -19.47
CA GLU A 9 -7.63 17.85 -20.69
C GLU A 9 -7.71 19.38 -20.86
N ALA A 10 -7.99 20.11 -19.77
CA ALA A 10 -8.00 21.56 -19.78
C ALA A 10 -6.62 22.13 -20.13
N ARG A 11 -5.53 21.53 -19.64
CA ARG A 11 -4.17 21.94 -19.96
C ARG A 11 -3.81 21.67 -21.41
N ILE A 12 -4.15 20.49 -21.94
CA ILE A 12 -3.96 20.14 -23.36
C ILE A 12 -4.71 21.14 -24.25
N SER A 13 -5.97 21.41 -23.92
CA SER A 13 -6.81 22.37 -24.66
C SER A 13 -6.22 23.78 -24.64
N ALA A 14 -5.71 24.25 -23.50
CA ALA A 14 -5.06 25.55 -23.38
C ALA A 14 -3.77 25.65 -24.22
N GLU A 15 -2.94 24.61 -24.23
CA GLU A 15 -1.72 24.57 -25.05
C GLU A 15 -2.05 24.51 -26.55
N ARG A 16 -3.04 23.71 -26.96
CA ARG A 16 -3.55 23.69 -28.34
C ARG A 16 -4.04 25.07 -28.79
N ALA A 17 -4.79 25.76 -27.93
CA ALA A 17 -5.27 27.13 -28.21
C ALA A 17 -4.10 28.14 -28.30
N SER A 18 -3.09 28.02 -27.44
CA SER A 18 -1.87 28.84 -27.47
C SER A 18 -1.09 28.64 -28.78
N LEU A 19 -0.92 27.39 -29.21
CA LEU A 19 -0.29 27.04 -30.49
C LEU A 19 -1.08 27.60 -31.67
N LEU A 20 -2.41 27.41 -31.71
CA LEU A 20 -3.28 27.97 -32.74
C LEU A 20 -3.17 29.51 -32.81
N LYS A 21 -3.07 30.19 -31.67
CA LYS A 21 -2.89 31.64 -31.61
C LYS A 21 -1.53 32.09 -32.15
N LYS A 22 -0.46 31.31 -31.91
CA LYS A 22 0.87 31.55 -32.51
C LYS A 22 0.85 31.32 -34.03
N GLN A 23 0.10 30.32 -34.50
CA GLN A 23 -0.08 30.02 -35.92
C GLN A 23 -0.90 31.08 -36.68
N ARG A 24 -1.91 31.70 -36.04
CA ARG A 24 -2.77 32.76 -36.63
C ARG A 24 -2.08 34.12 -36.83
N GLY A 25 -0.76 34.19 -36.73
CA GLY A 25 -0.03 35.43 -37.01
C GLY A 25 -0.05 35.79 -38.49
N GLU A 26 -0.32 37.05 -38.82
CA GLU A 26 -0.20 37.57 -40.20
C GLU A 26 1.21 37.35 -40.76
N GLY A 27 1.33 36.43 -41.72
CA GLY A 27 2.56 36.15 -42.47
C GLY A 27 2.49 34.80 -43.17
N LYS A 28 3.17 34.66 -44.31
CA LYS A 28 3.24 33.40 -45.05
C LYS A 28 4.18 32.44 -44.31
N VAL A 29 3.83 31.15 -44.19
CA VAL A 29 4.73 30.15 -43.60
C VAL A 29 5.96 29.99 -44.51
N TYR A 30 7.16 30.11 -43.94
CA TYR A 30 8.40 29.93 -44.69
C TYR A 30 8.63 28.45 -45.01
N LEU A 31 8.83 28.16 -46.30
CA LEU A 31 9.17 26.87 -46.88
C LEU A 31 10.30 27.10 -47.89
N PRO A 32 11.47 26.43 -47.75
CA PRO A 32 12.62 26.66 -48.62
C PRO A 32 12.37 26.50 -50.13
N LYS A 33 11.39 25.68 -50.55
CA LYS A 33 10.99 25.49 -51.96
C LYS A 33 10.35 26.71 -52.59
N GLU A 34 9.81 27.63 -51.79
CA GLU A 34 9.10 28.77 -52.31
C GLU A 34 10.04 29.92 -52.67
N ARG A 35 9.53 30.85 -53.48
CA ARG A 35 10.18 32.12 -53.79
C ARG A 35 9.58 33.24 -52.96
N TYR A 36 10.42 34.15 -52.50
CA TYR A 36 10.02 35.29 -51.67
C TYR A 36 10.59 36.59 -52.23
N LYS A 37 9.92 37.71 -51.92
CA LYS A 37 10.32 39.05 -52.35
C LYS A 37 10.69 39.90 -51.13
N ALA A 38 11.57 40.87 -51.35
CA ALA A 38 11.85 41.89 -50.34
C ALA A 38 10.53 42.59 -49.95
N GLY A 39 10.24 42.63 -48.65
CA GLY A 39 8.97 43.13 -48.11
C GLY A 39 8.04 42.06 -47.57
N ASP A 40 8.19 40.78 -47.96
CA ASP A 40 7.32 39.70 -47.52
C ASP A 40 7.42 39.47 -46.00
N LYS A 41 6.26 39.26 -45.37
CA LYS A 41 6.17 38.88 -43.94
C LYS A 41 6.11 37.35 -43.85
N LEU A 42 7.09 36.76 -43.19
CA LEU A 42 7.24 35.31 -43.05
C LEU A 42 7.14 34.86 -41.59
N VAL A 43 6.64 33.64 -41.39
CA VAL A 43 6.61 32.94 -40.11
C VAL A 43 7.43 31.67 -40.21
N PHE A 44 8.31 31.42 -39.23
CA PHE A 44 9.28 30.32 -39.25
C PHE A 44 8.90 29.24 -38.22
N PRO A 45 8.27 28.12 -38.61
CA PRO A 45 7.87 27.06 -37.67
C PRO A 45 9.06 26.45 -36.92
N ALA A 46 10.18 26.22 -37.61
CA ALA A 46 11.40 25.66 -37.03
C ALA A 46 12.16 26.61 -36.08
N LEU A 47 11.69 27.85 -35.92
CA LEU A 47 12.22 28.85 -35.00
C LEU A 47 11.11 29.35 -34.06
N ASP A 48 10.34 28.43 -33.48
CA ASP A 48 9.25 28.73 -32.53
C ASP A 48 8.22 29.75 -33.05
N TRP A 49 7.88 29.66 -34.34
CA TRP A 49 6.92 30.57 -34.99
C TRP A 49 7.36 32.04 -34.95
N GLN A 50 8.67 32.31 -34.90
CA GLN A 50 9.19 33.67 -35.02
C GLN A 50 8.74 34.33 -36.33
N LYS A 51 8.46 35.63 -36.24
CA LYS A 51 8.05 36.46 -37.37
C LYS A 51 9.23 37.27 -37.88
N GLY A 52 9.37 37.35 -39.19
CA GLY A 52 10.39 38.15 -39.84
C GLY A 52 9.90 38.79 -41.13
N LYS A 53 10.62 39.83 -41.56
CA LYS A 53 10.39 40.50 -42.85
C LYS A 53 11.59 40.30 -43.75
N VAL A 54 11.36 39.92 -45.00
CA VAL A 54 12.44 39.77 -45.99
C VAL A 54 13.02 41.15 -46.30
N ALA A 55 14.29 41.35 -45.99
CA ALA A 55 15.05 42.57 -46.24
C ALA A 55 15.70 42.57 -47.63
N ALA A 56 16.25 41.43 -48.06
CA ALA A 56 16.92 41.30 -49.35
C ALA A 56 16.83 39.86 -49.88
N VAL A 57 17.00 39.71 -51.20
CA VAL A 57 17.04 38.41 -51.90
C VAL A 57 18.25 38.44 -52.84
N ARG A 58 19.08 37.40 -52.80
CA ARG A 58 20.26 37.26 -53.66
C ARG A 58 20.43 35.83 -54.18
N PRO A 59 21.10 35.60 -55.31
CA PRO A 59 21.40 34.25 -55.78
C PRO A 59 22.34 33.54 -54.80
N GLY A 60 22.03 32.28 -54.49
CA GLY A 60 22.88 31.38 -53.73
C GLY A 60 24.00 30.83 -54.59
N VAL A 61 25.18 30.63 -53.98
CA VAL A 61 26.35 30.06 -54.66
C VAL A 61 26.77 28.81 -53.90
N ASN A 62 26.36 27.64 -54.38
CA ASN A 62 26.86 26.36 -53.90
C ASN A 62 27.02 25.39 -55.09
N PRO A 63 28.26 24.98 -55.44
CA PRO A 63 28.53 24.06 -56.55
C PRO A 63 27.83 22.70 -56.46
N GLU A 64 27.45 22.25 -55.26
CA GLU A 64 26.87 20.91 -55.04
C GLU A 64 25.33 20.88 -55.06
N ILE A 65 24.65 22.02 -54.86
CA ILE A 65 23.21 22.09 -54.58
C ILE A 65 22.40 22.67 -55.77
N GLY A 66 23.07 23.22 -56.79
CA GLY A 66 22.43 23.81 -57.96
C GLY A 66 21.92 25.24 -57.71
N GLU A 67 20.97 25.69 -58.52
CA GLU A 67 20.42 27.06 -58.42
C GLU A 67 19.43 27.19 -57.26
N PHE A 68 19.72 28.09 -56.32
CA PHE A 68 18.81 28.48 -55.23
C PHE A 68 19.00 29.97 -54.90
N GLU A 69 18.10 30.53 -54.10
CA GLU A 69 18.14 31.92 -53.64
C GLU A 69 18.44 31.97 -52.14
N VAL A 70 19.04 33.06 -51.66
CA VAL A 70 19.23 33.34 -50.24
C VAL A 70 18.45 34.61 -49.90
N ILE A 71 17.51 34.49 -48.97
CA ILE A 71 16.75 35.60 -48.42
C ILE A 71 17.37 36.05 -47.11
N GLU A 72 17.57 37.35 -46.94
CA GLU A 72 17.94 37.94 -45.67
C GLU A 72 16.67 38.41 -44.97
N VAL A 73 16.44 37.93 -43.75
CA VAL A 73 15.20 38.17 -43.00
C VAL A 73 15.54 38.86 -41.70
N GLU A 74 14.90 40.00 -41.47
CA GLU A 74 14.95 40.74 -40.22
C GLU A 74 13.87 40.18 -39.29
N LEU A 75 14.30 39.50 -38.23
CA LEU A 75 13.41 38.93 -37.22
C LEU A 75 12.96 40.03 -36.25
N LYS A 76 11.74 39.91 -35.70
CA LYS A 76 11.16 40.90 -34.78
C LYS A 76 12.01 41.19 -33.52
N GLY A 77 12.99 40.34 -33.20
CA GLY A 77 13.97 40.52 -32.11
C GLY A 77 15.26 41.26 -32.51
N GLY A 78 15.34 41.87 -33.70
CA GLY A 78 16.46 42.71 -34.14
C GLY A 78 17.63 41.96 -34.81
N GLY A 79 17.57 40.62 -34.86
CA GLY A 79 18.57 39.81 -35.56
C GLY A 79 18.26 39.65 -37.05
N LYS A 80 19.24 39.88 -37.91
CA LYS A 80 19.19 39.50 -39.32
C LYS A 80 19.72 38.08 -39.48
N ARG A 81 18.97 37.22 -40.19
CA ARG A 81 19.40 35.85 -40.53
C ARG A 81 19.17 35.56 -42.00
N SER A 82 20.04 34.74 -42.59
CA SER A 82 19.91 34.29 -43.96
C SER A 82 19.21 32.94 -44.01
N PHE A 83 18.28 32.77 -44.96
CA PHE A 83 17.50 31.56 -45.19
C PHE A 83 17.52 31.20 -46.69
N ALA A 84 17.40 29.91 -47.03
CA ALA A 84 17.39 29.46 -48.42
C ALA A 84 15.98 29.52 -49.03
N ALA A 85 15.85 30.01 -50.26
CA ALA A 85 14.62 30.05 -51.03
C ALA A 85 14.84 29.37 -52.39
N SER A 86 13.77 29.01 -53.09
CA SER A 86 13.84 28.24 -54.35
C SER A 86 14.57 26.88 -54.23
N LEU A 87 14.72 26.32 -53.03
CA LEU A 87 15.41 25.05 -52.80
C LEU A 87 14.39 23.92 -52.72
N ASN A 88 14.22 23.16 -53.80
CA ASN A 88 13.19 22.12 -53.91
C ASN A 88 13.41 20.94 -52.97
N ASP A 89 14.65 20.52 -52.78
CA ASP A 89 15.01 19.39 -51.93
C ASP A 89 15.52 19.86 -50.57
N HIS A 90 14.64 19.91 -49.58
CA HIS A 90 14.98 20.32 -48.21
C HIS A 90 14.02 19.71 -47.20
N LYS A 91 14.54 19.24 -46.06
CA LYS A 91 13.76 18.65 -44.96
C LYS A 91 12.61 19.53 -44.41
N LEU A 92 12.71 20.85 -44.58
CA LEU A 92 11.68 21.83 -44.15
C LEU A 92 10.60 22.09 -45.21
N ASN A 93 10.68 21.49 -46.41
CA ASN A 93 9.66 21.61 -47.46
C ASN A 93 8.46 20.70 -47.25
N GLN A 94 8.65 19.69 -46.38
CA GLN A 94 7.61 18.91 -45.76
C GLN A 94 7.34 19.62 -44.42
N PRO A 95 6.23 20.35 -44.28
CA PRO A 95 5.87 20.88 -42.96
C PRO A 95 5.85 19.70 -42.00
N LEU A 96 6.51 19.83 -40.84
CA LEU A 96 6.30 18.91 -39.72
C LEU A 96 4.79 18.75 -39.60
N ASP A 97 4.32 17.50 -39.72
CA ASP A 97 2.91 17.19 -39.62
C ASP A 97 2.34 17.98 -38.44
N ASN A 98 1.22 18.65 -38.69
CA ASN A 98 0.49 19.36 -37.65
C ASN A 98 0.47 18.46 -36.42
N PRO A 99 0.77 18.96 -35.21
CA PRO A 99 0.62 18.23 -33.96
C PRO A 99 -0.89 18.08 -33.66
N ARG A 100 -1.64 17.53 -34.61
CA ARG A 100 -3.06 17.26 -34.53
C ARG A 100 -3.32 15.82 -34.11
N ASP A 101 -2.35 14.91 -34.27
CA ASP A 101 -2.46 13.49 -33.89
C ASP A 101 -1.11 12.90 -33.42
N ASP A 102 -0.42 13.56 -32.49
CA ASP A 102 0.56 12.82 -31.69
C ASP A 102 -0.23 12.08 -30.60
N ASP A 103 -0.44 10.77 -30.79
CA ASP A 103 -0.95 9.85 -29.76
C ASP A 103 -0.17 9.97 -28.43
N LEU A 104 1.06 10.50 -28.48
CA LEU A 104 1.93 10.77 -27.33
C LEU A 104 1.41 11.89 -26.41
N PHE A 105 0.56 12.81 -26.88
CA PHE A 105 -0.03 13.89 -26.08
C PHE A 105 -1.54 13.70 -25.84
N SER A 106 -2.05 12.47 -25.96
CA SER A 106 -3.42 12.18 -25.56
C SER A 106 -3.58 12.27 -24.04
N GLN A 107 -4.81 12.48 -23.58
CA GLN A 107 -5.11 12.44 -22.16
C GLN A 107 -4.73 11.08 -21.55
N GLU A 108 -4.99 9.98 -22.26
CA GLU A 108 -4.66 8.63 -21.78
C GLU A 108 -3.15 8.40 -21.68
N SER A 109 -2.36 8.85 -22.66
CA SER A 109 -0.91 8.65 -22.65
C SER A 109 -0.24 9.39 -21.49
N ILE A 110 -0.66 10.63 -21.22
CA ILE A 110 -0.13 11.45 -20.12
C ILE A 110 -0.51 10.85 -18.77
N LEU A 111 -1.76 10.38 -18.60
CA LEU A 111 -2.20 9.74 -17.37
C LEU A 111 -1.49 8.39 -17.13
N ALA A 112 -1.23 7.61 -18.17
CA ALA A 112 -0.52 6.35 -18.06
C ALA A 112 0.93 6.53 -17.57
N VAL A 113 1.63 7.55 -18.07
CA VAL A 113 3.05 7.78 -17.73
C VAL A 113 3.22 8.61 -16.45
N TYR A 114 2.44 9.68 -16.28
CA TYR A 114 2.64 10.69 -15.22
C TYR A 114 1.50 10.75 -14.19
N GLY A 115 0.47 9.92 -14.31
CA GLY A 115 -0.75 10.02 -13.48
C GLY A 115 -0.48 10.00 -11.97
N LEU A 116 0.38 9.10 -11.49
CA LEU A 116 0.72 9.00 -10.06
C LEU A 116 1.42 10.25 -9.53
N GLU A 117 2.35 10.83 -10.30
CA GLU A 117 3.07 12.04 -9.87
C GLU A 117 2.16 13.27 -9.90
N LEU A 118 1.31 13.38 -10.94
CA LEU A 118 0.33 14.46 -11.05
C LEU A 118 -0.74 14.39 -9.96
N GLU A 119 -1.20 13.19 -9.60
CA GLU A 119 -2.13 13.00 -8.49
C GLU A 119 -1.54 13.49 -7.18
N LYS A 120 -0.28 13.13 -6.87
CA LYS A 120 0.42 13.62 -5.68
C LYS A 120 0.52 15.14 -5.65
N LYS A 121 0.90 15.77 -6.77
CA LYS A 121 1.02 17.22 -6.87
C LYS A 121 -0.33 17.93 -6.73
N LEU A 122 -1.36 17.40 -7.38
CA LEU A 122 -2.72 17.95 -7.29
C LEU A 122 -3.27 17.87 -5.88
N THR A 123 -3.12 16.71 -5.22
CA THR A 123 -3.55 16.54 -3.83
C THR A 123 -2.81 17.49 -2.90
N ALA A 124 -1.49 17.63 -3.04
CA ALA A 124 -0.71 18.57 -2.23
C ALA A 124 -1.17 20.04 -2.43
N ALA A 125 -1.50 20.43 -3.66
CA ALA A 125 -2.00 21.77 -3.96
C ALA A 125 -3.39 22.01 -3.33
N LEU A 126 -4.31 21.06 -3.44
CA LEU A 126 -5.65 21.16 -2.86
C LEU A 126 -5.60 21.18 -1.32
N GLN A 127 -4.71 20.39 -0.71
CA GLN A 127 -4.48 20.38 0.74
C GLN A 127 -3.92 21.70 1.27
N SER A 128 -3.20 22.46 0.45
CA SER A 128 -2.63 23.75 0.86
C SER A 128 -3.62 24.92 0.85
N ASP A 129 -4.83 24.72 0.30
CA ASP A 129 -5.87 25.74 0.24
C ASP A 129 -6.83 25.62 1.42
N GLU A 130 -6.77 26.57 2.37
CA GLU A 130 -7.65 26.62 3.55
C GLU A 130 -9.14 26.82 3.21
N GLY A 131 -9.44 27.25 1.98
CA GLY A 131 -10.80 27.40 1.46
C GLY A 131 -11.44 26.09 1.03
N LEU A 132 -10.68 24.99 0.97
CA LEU A 132 -11.15 23.68 0.58
C LEU A 132 -11.14 22.70 1.76
N VAL A 133 -12.11 21.79 1.76
CA VAL A 133 -12.17 20.67 2.68
C VAL A 133 -12.21 19.37 1.90
N GLN A 134 -11.64 18.32 2.47
CA GLN A 134 -11.59 16.97 1.89
C GLN A 134 -12.39 16.00 2.74
N ILE A 135 -13.22 15.18 2.09
CA ILE A 135 -13.99 14.11 2.74
C ILE A 135 -14.01 12.90 1.80
N ALA A 136 -13.56 11.74 2.27
CA ALA A 136 -13.63 10.48 1.53
C ALA A 136 -13.08 10.58 0.08
N GLY A 137 -12.01 11.36 -0.10
CA GLY A 137 -11.38 11.60 -1.41
C GLY A 137 -12.06 12.65 -2.31
N ARG A 138 -13.10 13.34 -1.84
CA ARG A 138 -13.78 14.44 -2.55
C ARG A 138 -13.44 15.79 -1.93
N TRP A 139 -13.33 16.82 -2.76
CA TRP A 139 -12.95 18.18 -2.37
C TRP A 139 -14.12 19.14 -2.54
N PHE A 140 -14.31 20.06 -1.59
CA PHE A 140 -15.40 21.03 -1.64
C PHE A 140 -15.05 22.39 -1.01
N PRO A 141 -15.60 23.51 -1.52
CA PRO A 141 -15.41 24.82 -0.90
C PRO A 141 -16.04 24.92 0.48
N ARG A 142 -15.24 25.27 1.49
CA ARG A 142 -15.68 25.44 2.89
C ARG A 142 -16.81 26.47 3.04
N ALA A 143 -16.77 27.54 2.24
CA ALA A 143 -17.75 28.64 2.31
C ALA A 143 -19.18 28.23 1.91
N LEU A 144 -19.37 27.05 1.31
CA LEU A 144 -20.66 26.56 0.86
C LEU A 144 -21.28 25.52 1.82
N LEU A 145 -20.60 25.17 2.91
CA LEU A 145 -21.08 24.18 3.86
C LEU A 145 -22.31 24.68 4.63
N VAL A 146 -23.22 23.75 4.91
CA VAL A 146 -24.34 23.96 5.83
C VAL A 146 -23.81 23.94 7.26
N ASP A 147 -24.35 24.79 8.11
CA ASP A 147 -23.97 24.84 9.52
C ASP A 147 -24.49 23.60 10.27
N VAL A 148 -23.56 22.77 10.76
CA VAL A 148 -23.86 21.59 11.58
C VAL A 148 -23.35 21.86 12.99
N ASN A 149 -24.29 22.12 13.91
CA ASN A 149 -23.97 22.39 15.31
C ASN A 149 -23.87 21.11 16.17
N VAL A 150 -23.44 21.29 17.41
CA VAL A 150 -23.28 20.22 18.41
C VAL A 150 -24.59 19.47 18.71
N GLY A 151 -25.75 20.13 18.59
CA GLY A 151 -27.05 19.48 18.76
C GLY A 151 -27.29 18.38 17.73
N HIS A 152 -26.97 18.66 16.45
CA HIS A 152 -27.05 17.66 15.38
C HIS A 152 -26.09 16.49 15.61
N LEU A 153 -24.87 16.78 16.08
CA LEU A 153 -23.89 15.74 16.41
C LEU A 153 -24.35 14.87 17.58
N ASN A 154 -24.98 15.45 18.61
CA ASN A 154 -25.53 14.68 19.73
C ASN A 154 -26.68 13.77 19.30
N LEU A 155 -27.52 14.23 18.36
CA LEU A 155 -28.56 13.38 17.76
C LEU A 155 -27.92 12.23 16.97
N ALA A 156 -26.93 12.52 16.12
CA ALA A 156 -26.21 11.47 15.38
C ALA A 156 -25.54 10.45 16.31
N GLU A 157 -24.95 10.89 17.43
CA GLU A 157 -24.40 9.99 18.45
C GLU A 157 -25.50 9.09 19.04
N ALA A 158 -26.66 9.64 19.41
CA ALA A 158 -27.77 8.86 19.95
C ALA A 158 -28.27 7.79 18.96
N VAL A 159 -28.38 8.14 17.67
CA VAL A 159 -28.78 7.21 16.60
C VAL A 159 -27.77 6.07 16.44
N LEU A 160 -26.47 6.38 16.47
CA LEU A 160 -25.42 5.35 16.39
C LEU A 160 -25.35 4.47 17.65
N ASP A 161 -25.64 5.03 18.82
CA ASP A 161 -25.70 4.29 20.07
C ASP A 161 -26.88 3.29 20.06
N GLU A 162 -28.04 3.72 19.57
CA GLU A 162 -29.21 2.85 19.36
C GLU A 162 -28.92 1.72 18.36
N ALA A 163 -28.13 2.00 17.32
CA ALA A 163 -27.68 1.00 16.36
C ALA A 163 -26.75 -0.08 16.97
N ASN A 164 -26.30 0.12 18.22
CA ASN A 164 -25.55 -0.82 19.06
C ASN A 164 -24.37 -1.47 18.32
N GLY A 165 -23.50 -0.61 17.77
CA GLY A 165 -22.29 -1.06 17.11
C GLY A 165 -22.50 -1.61 15.70
N LYS A 166 -23.54 -1.16 15.00
CA LYS A 166 -23.66 -1.23 13.53
C LYS A 166 -23.31 0.13 12.91
N PRO A 167 -22.43 0.17 11.89
CA PRO A 167 -22.12 1.42 11.24
C PRO A 167 -23.30 1.89 10.36
N LEU A 168 -23.52 3.20 10.30
CA LEU A 168 -24.63 3.78 9.54
C LEU A 168 -24.13 4.73 8.46
N SER A 169 -24.84 4.80 7.34
CA SER A 169 -24.58 5.83 6.33
C SER A 169 -25.06 7.19 6.82
N THR A 170 -24.50 8.25 6.26
CA THR A 170 -24.88 9.63 6.55
C THR A 170 -26.34 9.88 6.22
N HIS A 171 -26.84 9.30 5.13
CA HIS A 171 -28.27 9.32 4.79
C HIS A 171 -29.14 8.77 5.93
N ALA A 172 -28.78 7.61 6.51
CA ALA A 172 -29.54 7.02 7.60
C ALA A 172 -29.51 7.86 8.88
N LEU A 173 -28.41 8.59 9.13
CA LEU A 173 -28.34 9.54 10.25
C LEU A 173 -29.24 10.75 10.01
N LEU A 174 -29.24 11.29 8.78
CA LEU A 174 -30.03 12.46 8.41
C LEU A 174 -31.54 12.23 8.49
N GLU A 175 -32.03 11.00 8.38
CA GLU A 175 -33.46 10.68 8.58
C GLU A 175 -33.95 11.01 10.00
N GLN A 176 -33.04 11.05 10.99
CA GLN A 176 -33.36 11.35 12.38
C GLN A 176 -32.78 12.67 12.87
N VAL A 177 -31.88 13.29 12.11
CA VAL A 177 -31.28 14.58 12.41
C VAL A 177 -32.03 15.66 11.63
N GLU A 178 -32.81 16.49 12.32
CA GLU A 178 -33.59 17.57 11.69
C GLU A 178 -32.68 18.71 11.18
N LEU A 179 -32.21 18.61 9.92
CA LEU A 179 -31.52 19.69 9.20
C LEU A 179 -32.49 20.43 8.24
N PRO A 180 -32.20 21.67 7.82
CA PRO A 180 -33.11 22.43 6.96
C PRO A 180 -33.32 21.79 5.58
N ASP A 181 -34.55 21.38 5.27
CA ASP A 181 -34.96 20.74 4.00
C ASP A 181 -34.86 21.65 2.76
N THR A 182 -34.55 22.95 2.93
CA THR A 182 -34.51 23.95 1.86
C THR A 182 -33.21 23.92 1.05
N VAL A 183 -32.23 23.10 1.45
CA VAL A 183 -30.90 23.01 0.85
C VAL A 183 -30.78 21.74 0.01
N ASN A 184 -29.89 21.74 -0.99
CA ASN A 184 -29.59 20.56 -1.79
C ASN A 184 -29.19 19.37 -0.89
N PRO A 185 -29.86 18.20 -0.97
CA PRO A 185 -29.57 17.05 -0.10
C PRO A 185 -28.11 16.59 -0.12
N ASN A 186 -27.45 16.65 -1.29
CA ASN A 186 -26.04 16.27 -1.40
C ASN A 186 -25.12 17.21 -0.62
N LEU A 187 -25.50 18.49 -0.51
CA LEU A 187 -24.75 19.48 0.26
C LEU A 187 -24.94 19.29 1.76
N ILE A 188 -26.16 18.92 2.18
CA ILE A 188 -26.46 18.55 3.57
C ILE A 188 -25.64 17.32 3.96
N GLU A 189 -25.66 16.27 3.15
CA GLU A 189 -24.88 15.05 3.37
C GLU A 189 -23.37 15.34 3.43
N PHE A 190 -22.85 16.14 2.51
CA PHE A 190 -21.45 16.55 2.53
C PHE A 190 -21.09 17.33 3.80
N SER A 191 -21.93 18.26 4.22
CA SER A 191 -21.69 19.07 5.42
C SER A 191 -21.77 18.23 6.70
N MET A 192 -22.70 17.28 6.76
CA MET A 192 -22.81 16.34 7.87
C MET A 192 -21.60 15.42 7.97
N ASN A 193 -21.13 14.89 6.84
CA ASN A 193 -19.89 14.10 6.82
C ASN A 193 -18.69 14.89 7.34
N TYR A 194 -18.58 16.15 6.96
CA TYR A 194 -17.48 17.00 7.42
C TYR A 194 -17.53 17.18 8.93
N ALA A 195 -18.71 17.51 9.45
CA ALA A 195 -18.89 17.75 10.88
C ALA A 195 -18.64 16.50 11.72
N LEU A 196 -19.04 15.31 11.23
CA LEU A 196 -18.74 14.03 11.87
C LEU A 196 -17.24 13.71 11.81
N GLN A 197 -16.56 13.99 10.69
CA GLN A 197 -15.12 13.76 10.54
C GLN A 197 -14.27 14.60 11.50
N GLU A 198 -14.70 15.83 11.78
CA GLU A 198 -13.98 16.77 12.65
C GLU A 198 -14.25 16.51 14.15
N ASP A 199 -15.21 15.65 14.50
CA ASP A 199 -15.56 15.32 15.89
C ASP A 199 -15.02 13.93 16.28
N GLU A 200 -14.14 13.89 17.29
CA GLU A 200 -13.41 12.69 17.73
C GLU A 200 -14.31 11.54 18.20
N ARG A 201 -15.59 11.78 18.52
CA ARG A 201 -16.53 10.73 18.93
C ARG A 201 -16.84 9.76 17.80
N PHE A 202 -16.74 10.22 16.55
CA PHE A 202 -17.11 9.46 15.37
C PHE A 202 -15.86 8.96 14.64
N ASP A 203 -15.97 7.78 14.04
CA ASP A 203 -14.96 7.26 13.11
C ASP A 203 -15.63 6.85 11.80
N GLU A 204 -14.96 7.13 10.69
CA GLU A 204 -15.38 6.69 9.36
C GLU A 204 -14.78 5.28 9.14
N VAL A 205 -15.64 4.30 8.94
CA VAL A 205 -15.25 2.88 8.93
C VAL A 205 -15.67 2.16 7.65
N GLY A 206 -16.13 2.91 6.65
CA GLY A 206 -16.61 2.41 5.38
C GLY A 206 -15.48 1.94 4.45
N PRO A 207 -15.78 0.99 3.55
CA PRO A 207 -14.87 0.65 2.46
C PRO A 207 -14.80 1.78 1.43
N ALA A 208 -13.80 1.75 0.57
CA ALA A 208 -13.58 2.77 -0.46
C ALA A 208 -14.83 2.98 -1.33
N GLY A 209 -15.37 4.20 -1.28
CA GLY A 209 -16.56 4.61 -2.03
C GLY A 209 -17.85 4.61 -1.21
N GLU A 210 -17.84 4.09 0.01
CA GLU A 210 -18.96 4.13 0.96
C GLU A 210 -18.51 4.89 2.21
N VAL A 211 -19.33 5.83 2.68
CA VAL A 211 -19.09 6.56 3.93
C VAL A 211 -19.99 5.96 5.00
N LEU A 212 -19.39 5.32 5.99
CA LEU A 212 -20.11 4.69 7.08
C LEU A 212 -19.54 5.16 8.43
N TRP A 213 -20.41 5.65 9.29
CA TRP A 213 -20.04 6.22 10.59
C TRP A 213 -20.22 5.22 11.72
N TYR A 214 -19.30 5.30 12.67
CA TYR A 214 -19.27 4.49 13.88
C TYR A 214 -18.93 5.33 15.10
N LEU A 215 -19.33 4.89 16.29
CA LEU A 215 -18.87 5.53 17.53
C LEU A 215 -17.55 4.95 17.98
N GLN A 216 -16.55 5.81 18.13
CA GLN A 216 -15.20 5.42 18.50
C GLN A 216 -15.17 4.66 19.84
N ARG A 217 -16.00 5.06 20.81
CA ARG A 217 -16.09 4.38 22.12
C ARG A 217 -16.63 2.94 22.06
N LEU A 218 -17.35 2.58 20.99
CA LEU A 218 -17.88 1.24 20.78
C LEU A 218 -16.89 0.35 20.01
N GLU A 219 -15.77 0.90 19.55
CA GLU A 219 -14.75 0.10 18.88
C GLU A 219 -14.05 -0.87 19.85
N PRO A 220 -13.78 -2.10 19.42
CA PRO A 220 -12.97 -3.03 20.19
C PRO A 220 -11.61 -2.41 20.54
N GLU A 221 -11.10 -2.71 21.75
CA GLU A 221 -9.81 -2.18 22.21
C GLU A 221 -8.67 -2.51 21.24
N ASP A 222 -8.62 -3.74 20.74
CA ASP A 222 -7.60 -4.20 19.78
C ASP A 222 -7.73 -3.59 18.37
N VAL A 223 -8.78 -2.81 18.11
CA VAL A 223 -8.96 -1.99 16.90
C VAL A 223 -8.50 -0.54 17.15
N ARG A 224 -8.65 -0.05 18.39
CA ARG A 224 -8.17 1.27 18.84
C ARG A 224 -6.68 1.26 19.13
N GLN A 225 -6.18 0.20 19.72
CA GLN A 225 -4.79 0.02 20.09
C GLN A 225 -4.24 -1.27 19.52
N THR A 226 -3.00 -1.25 19.06
CA THR A 226 -2.33 -2.47 18.60
C THR A 226 -2.16 -3.45 19.77
N PRO A 227 -2.62 -4.72 19.63
CA PRO A 227 -2.42 -5.77 20.63
C PRO A 227 -0.95 -5.90 21.02
N VAL A 228 -0.69 -6.19 22.30
CA VAL A 228 0.67 -6.22 22.85
C VAL A 228 1.59 -7.17 22.08
N GLN A 229 1.07 -8.33 21.68
CA GLN A 229 1.82 -9.35 20.94
C GLN A 229 2.17 -8.90 19.51
N LEU A 230 1.42 -7.98 18.91
CA LEU A 230 1.68 -7.43 17.57
C LEU A 230 2.58 -6.19 17.59
N ARG A 231 2.87 -5.62 18.78
CA ARG A 231 3.76 -4.47 18.89
C ARG A 231 5.20 -4.85 18.55
N TYR A 232 5.69 -4.34 17.43
CA TYR A 232 7.05 -4.55 16.97
C TYR A 232 7.90 -3.30 17.21
N THR A 233 9.08 -3.51 17.81
CA THR A 233 10.14 -2.49 17.85
C THR A 233 11.13 -2.82 16.74
N PRO A 234 11.32 -1.94 15.74
CA PRO A 234 12.22 -2.20 14.62
C PRO A 234 13.61 -2.66 15.05
N ILE A 235 14.05 -3.76 14.47
CA ILE A 235 15.41 -4.29 14.59
C ILE A 235 16.12 -3.89 13.30
N GLU A 236 17.19 -3.11 13.40
CA GLU A 236 18.01 -2.74 12.25
C GLU A 236 18.76 -3.95 11.72
N TYR A 237 18.74 -4.14 10.40
CA TYR A 237 19.49 -5.18 9.72
C TYR A 237 19.79 -4.74 8.28
N ASP A 238 20.88 -5.27 7.72
CA ASP A 238 21.21 -5.08 6.30
C ASP A 238 20.51 -6.18 5.48
N ARG A 239 19.53 -5.79 4.66
CA ARG A 239 18.79 -6.74 3.81
C ARG A 239 19.63 -7.30 2.67
N SER A 240 20.73 -6.66 2.29
CA SER A 240 21.59 -7.09 1.18
C SER A 240 22.36 -8.39 1.47
N VAL A 241 22.44 -8.79 2.74
CA VAL A 241 23.09 -10.04 3.17
C VAL A 241 22.21 -11.27 2.96
N LEU A 242 20.91 -11.08 2.66
CA LEU A 242 19.97 -12.19 2.49
C LEU A 242 20.21 -12.89 1.14
N THR A 243 20.35 -14.21 1.18
CA THR A 243 20.44 -15.04 -0.04
C THR A 243 19.08 -15.19 -0.72
N ASP A 244 19.06 -15.63 -1.98
CA ASP A 244 17.81 -15.88 -2.71
C ASP A 244 16.88 -16.87 -1.98
N GLU A 245 17.44 -17.90 -1.33
CA GLU A 245 16.67 -18.85 -0.51
C GLU A 245 16.04 -18.18 0.72
N MET A 246 16.77 -17.28 1.39
CA MET A 246 16.25 -16.49 2.51
C MET A 246 15.12 -15.55 2.08
N LEU A 247 15.29 -14.91 0.92
CA LEU A 247 14.29 -14.02 0.33
C LEU A 247 13.02 -14.78 -0.06
N ALA A 248 13.18 -15.98 -0.63
CA ALA A 248 12.06 -16.86 -0.95
C ALA A 248 11.31 -17.29 0.32
N LEU A 249 12.03 -17.64 1.39
CA LEU A 249 11.42 -17.99 2.68
C LEU A 249 10.69 -16.80 3.32
N GLU A 250 11.26 -15.59 3.28
CA GLU A 250 10.59 -14.38 3.75
C GLU A 250 9.26 -14.14 3.02
N ALA A 251 9.26 -14.29 1.69
CA ALA A 251 8.05 -14.16 0.87
C ALA A 251 7.03 -15.29 1.14
N GLU A 252 7.48 -16.53 1.39
CA GLU A 252 6.63 -17.66 1.76
C GLU A 252 5.92 -17.42 3.10
N LEU A 253 6.68 -17.04 4.12
CA LEU A 253 6.18 -16.73 5.47
C LEU A 253 5.14 -15.62 5.43
N SER A 254 5.28 -14.67 4.49
CA SER A 254 4.28 -13.66 4.18
C SER A 254 3.80 -12.93 5.44
N ASP A 255 4.76 -12.55 6.29
CA ASP A 255 4.52 -11.79 7.51
C ASP A 255 4.19 -10.32 7.14
N GLU A 256 3.24 -9.73 7.87
CA GLU A 256 2.73 -8.38 7.60
C GLU A 256 3.79 -7.29 7.76
N LEU A 257 4.86 -7.53 8.51
CA LEU A 257 5.95 -6.59 8.72
C LEU A 257 7.13 -6.76 7.76
N SER A 258 7.05 -7.71 6.82
CA SER A 258 8.10 -7.94 5.83
C SER A 258 8.11 -6.87 4.74
N ASP A 259 9.30 -6.53 4.24
CA ASP A 259 9.52 -5.61 3.13
C ASP A 259 9.48 -6.32 1.76
N ALA A 260 8.85 -7.50 1.69
CA ALA A 260 8.77 -8.28 0.47
C ALA A 260 7.91 -7.57 -0.58
N ASP A 261 8.56 -7.03 -1.61
CA ASP A 261 7.92 -6.50 -2.82
C ASP A 261 7.36 -7.64 -3.66
N ILE A 262 6.21 -8.16 -3.24
CA ILE A 262 5.48 -9.18 -4.01
C ILE A 262 4.60 -8.45 -5.03
N PRO A 263 4.81 -8.66 -6.36
CA PRO A 263 3.89 -8.20 -7.37
C PRO A 263 2.49 -8.72 -7.06
N SER A 264 1.58 -7.79 -6.81
CA SER A 264 0.23 -8.06 -6.33
C SER A 264 -0.66 -8.38 -7.53
N GLU A 265 -0.44 -9.53 -8.16
CA GLU A 265 -1.49 -10.09 -9.00
C GLU A 265 -2.71 -10.40 -8.12
N PRO A 266 -3.94 -10.10 -8.58
CA PRO A 266 -5.13 -10.44 -7.84
C PRO A 266 -5.21 -11.96 -7.70
N VAL A 267 -5.11 -12.43 -6.46
CA VAL A 267 -5.27 -13.83 -6.09
C VAL A 267 -6.68 -14.04 -5.57
N ASP A 268 -7.28 -15.19 -5.90
CA ASP A 268 -8.63 -15.55 -5.45
C ASP A 268 -8.62 -16.14 -4.04
N GLU A 269 -7.56 -16.87 -3.69
CA GLU A 269 -7.39 -17.55 -2.41
C GLU A 269 -5.93 -17.51 -1.95
N VAL A 270 -5.72 -17.26 -0.66
CA VAL A 270 -4.40 -17.34 -0.02
C VAL A 270 -4.51 -18.17 1.25
N ILE A 271 -3.55 -19.09 1.45
CA ILE A 271 -3.42 -19.84 2.69
C ILE A 271 -2.34 -19.20 3.55
N VAL A 272 -2.71 -18.85 4.77
CA VAL A 272 -1.85 -18.20 5.77
C VAL A 272 -1.60 -19.19 6.90
N SER A 273 -0.35 -19.34 7.34
CA SER A 273 -0.03 -20.05 8.58
C SER A 273 -0.11 -19.07 9.75
N LEU A 274 -0.92 -19.39 10.77
CA LEU A 274 -1.11 -18.51 11.92
C LEU A 274 0.16 -18.43 12.76
N THR A 275 0.69 -17.22 12.96
CA THR A 275 1.76 -17.00 13.93
C THR A 275 1.17 -16.87 15.34
N TYR A 276 2.00 -17.11 16.37
CA TYR A 276 1.56 -16.96 17.76
C TYR A 276 0.96 -15.57 18.06
N PRO A 277 1.57 -14.44 17.65
CA PRO A 277 1.02 -13.12 17.92
C PRO A 277 -0.40 -12.92 17.37
N HIS A 278 -0.63 -13.39 16.15
CA HIS A 278 -1.94 -13.28 15.50
C HIS A 278 -2.97 -14.22 16.11
N TRP A 279 -2.58 -15.47 16.39
CA TRP A 279 -3.43 -16.41 17.11
C TRP A 279 -3.86 -15.87 18.49
N ARG A 280 -2.89 -15.36 19.27
CA ARG A 280 -3.13 -14.86 20.63
C ARG A 280 -4.02 -13.63 20.66
N ALA A 281 -3.87 -12.73 19.68
CA ALA A 281 -4.70 -11.54 19.52
C ALA A 281 -6.03 -11.80 18.78
N GLY A 282 -6.26 -13.02 18.26
CA GLY A 282 -7.43 -13.32 17.45
C GLY A 282 -7.52 -12.48 16.17
N THR A 283 -6.36 -12.28 15.54
CA THR A 283 -6.19 -11.46 14.34
C THR A 283 -5.55 -12.25 13.21
N LEU A 284 -5.64 -11.73 11.99
CA LEU A 284 -4.94 -12.27 10.81
C LEU A 284 -3.98 -11.21 10.23
N PRO A 285 -2.77 -11.58 9.78
CA PRO A 285 -1.86 -10.65 9.11
C PRO A 285 -2.42 -10.18 7.76
N VAL A 286 -2.28 -8.88 7.47
CA VAL A 286 -2.55 -8.27 6.16
C VAL A 286 -1.22 -8.04 5.45
N SER A 287 -0.58 -9.13 5.04
CA SER A 287 0.65 -9.10 4.26
C SER A 287 0.42 -8.78 2.79
N ALA A 288 1.50 -8.56 2.03
CA ALA A 288 1.43 -8.19 0.62
C ALA A 288 0.58 -9.15 -0.23
N ARG A 289 0.57 -10.46 0.09
CA ARG A 289 -0.22 -11.49 -0.61
C ARG A 289 -1.71 -11.42 -0.30
N VAL A 290 -2.08 -11.11 0.94
CA VAL A 290 -3.48 -11.19 1.41
C VAL A 290 -4.20 -9.84 1.26
N ARG A 291 -3.47 -8.72 1.19
CA ARG A 291 -4.04 -7.35 1.20
C ARG A 291 -5.13 -7.11 0.15
N THR A 292 -5.05 -7.74 -1.01
CA THR A 292 -6.01 -7.54 -2.12
C THR A 292 -7.36 -8.22 -1.88
N LEU A 293 -7.42 -9.15 -0.92
CA LEU A 293 -8.64 -9.85 -0.52
C LEU A 293 -9.49 -9.04 0.47
N PHE A 294 -8.88 -8.07 1.16
CA PHE A 294 -9.54 -7.24 2.15
C PHE A 294 -10.02 -5.90 1.58
N PRO A 295 -11.11 -5.34 2.12
CA PRO A 295 -11.55 -4.01 1.75
C PRO A 295 -10.49 -2.95 2.12
N THR A 296 -10.45 -1.89 1.32
CA THR A 296 -9.55 -0.73 1.52
C THR A 296 -10.39 0.51 1.75
N ALA A 297 -9.77 1.61 2.20
CA ALA A 297 -10.41 2.93 2.31
C ALA A 297 -9.47 4.00 1.76
N TYR A 298 -10.03 5.14 1.36
CA TYR A 298 -9.24 6.28 0.88
C TYR A 298 -8.45 6.92 2.01
N GLU A 299 -9.13 7.27 3.10
CA GLU A 299 -8.55 8.03 4.22
C GLU A 299 -8.51 7.19 5.50
N SER A 300 -9.55 6.38 5.72
CA SER A 300 -9.80 5.79 7.02
C SER A 300 -8.73 4.80 7.46
N PRO A 301 -8.21 4.93 8.70
CA PRO A 301 -7.13 4.08 9.20
C PRO A 301 -7.61 2.66 9.46
N ARG A 302 -8.93 2.47 9.61
CA ARG A 302 -9.57 1.19 9.83
C ARG A 302 -10.87 1.08 9.05
N VAL A 303 -11.25 -0.13 8.70
CA VAL A 303 -12.48 -0.41 7.92
C VAL A 303 -13.23 -1.54 8.60
N ARG A 304 -14.51 -1.34 8.86
CA ARG A 304 -15.41 -2.38 9.37
C ARG A 304 -15.98 -3.17 8.20
N PHE A 305 -15.93 -4.49 8.30
CA PHE A 305 -16.40 -5.38 7.24
C PHE A 305 -16.93 -6.69 7.81
N THR A 306 -17.34 -7.60 6.94
CA THR A 306 -17.90 -8.89 7.34
C THR A 306 -16.98 -10.04 6.96
N LEU A 307 -16.56 -10.81 7.96
CA LEU A 307 -16.00 -12.14 7.77
C LEU A 307 -17.13 -13.15 7.60
N VAL A 308 -16.92 -14.17 6.77
CA VAL A 308 -17.84 -15.28 6.57
C VAL A 308 -17.11 -16.59 6.83
N ASP A 309 -17.64 -17.43 7.69
CA ASP A 309 -17.12 -18.78 7.88
C ASP A 309 -17.37 -19.60 6.60
N GLY A 310 -16.30 -20.09 5.98
CA GLY A 310 -16.36 -20.86 4.75
C GLY A 310 -17.12 -22.18 4.89
N GLN A 311 -17.15 -22.77 6.10
CA GLN A 311 -17.83 -24.03 6.40
C GLN A 311 -19.30 -23.82 6.76
N THR A 312 -19.59 -22.93 7.72
CA THR A 312 -20.97 -22.75 8.24
C THR A 312 -21.76 -21.63 7.56
N LYS A 313 -21.10 -20.76 6.80
CA LYS A 313 -21.66 -19.51 6.22
C LYS A 313 -22.11 -18.48 7.25
N GLU A 314 -21.75 -18.68 8.52
CA GLU A 314 -21.98 -17.73 9.59
C GLU A 314 -21.19 -16.44 9.33
N THR A 315 -21.84 -15.29 9.54
CA THR A 315 -21.21 -13.97 9.38
C THR A 315 -20.67 -13.49 10.72
N MET A 316 -19.50 -12.87 10.69
CA MET A 316 -18.81 -12.35 11.86
C MET A 316 -18.34 -10.92 11.58
N PRO A 317 -18.62 -9.95 12.47
CA PRO A 317 -18.11 -8.59 12.29
C PRO A 317 -16.59 -8.58 12.44
N ALA A 318 -15.91 -7.84 11.58
CA ALA A 318 -14.46 -7.76 11.56
C ALA A 318 -13.97 -6.36 11.20
N TRP A 319 -12.70 -6.12 11.47
CA TRP A 319 -12.06 -4.83 11.24
C TRP A 319 -10.72 -5.03 10.55
N VAL A 320 -10.47 -4.29 9.47
CA VAL A 320 -9.13 -4.17 8.90
C VAL A 320 -8.47 -2.95 9.52
N VAL A 321 -7.40 -3.14 10.30
CA VAL A 321 -6.58 -2.05 10.83
C VAL A 321 -5.43 -1.80 9.87
N ARG A 322 -5.59 -0.82 8.98
CA ARG A 322 -4.71 -0.62 7.81
C ARG A 322 -3.32 -0.15 8.23
N LYS A 323 -3.24 0.80 9.17
CA LYS A 323 -1.97 1.37 9.64
C LYS A 323 -1.02 0.31 10.19
N ASN A 324 -1.56 -0.68 10.90
CA ASN A 324 -0.79 -1.75 11.56
C ASN A 324 -0.91 -3.10 10.85
N ARG A 325 -1.61 -3.16 9.70
CA ARG A 325 -1.67 -4.30 8.78
C ARG A 325 -2.20 -5.61 9.40
N TYR A 326 -3.31 -5.55 10.13
CA TYR A 326 -3.99 -6.77 10.63
C TYR A 326 -5.51 -6.70 10.52
N VAL A 327 -6.16 -7.87 10.55
CA VAL A 327 -7.61 -8.02 10.66
C VAL A 327 -7.96 -8.51 12.04
N TYR A 328 -8.90 -7.85 12.71
CA TYR A 328 -9.45 -8.23 14.01
C TYR A 328 -10.83 -8.90 13.87
N GLY A 329 -11.13 -9.86 14.75
CA GLY A 329 -12.45 -10.50 14.86
C GLY A 329 -12.46 -12.04 14.75
N LEU A 330 -11.30 -12.70 14.91
CA LEU A 330 -11.16 -14.15 14.70
C LEU A 330 -10.98 -14.96 15.99
N SER A 331 -10.92 -14.35 17.17
CA SER A 331 -10.69 -15.04 18.45
C SER A 331 -11.64 -16.21 18.69
N GLU A 332 -12.94 -15.96 18.58
CA GLU A 332 -13.97 -16.99 18.78
C GLU A 332 -13.94 -18.05 17.68
N TRP A 333 -13.63 -17.65 16.45
CA TRP A 333 -13.47 -18.57 15.33
C TRP A 333 -12.28 -19.52 15.54
N TYR A 334 -11.15 -19.02 16.05
CA TYR A 334 -10.00 -19.85 16.41
C TYR A 334 -10.33 -20.86 17.50
N ARG A 335 -11.06 -20.45 18.54
CA ARG A 335 -11.52 -21.35 19.62
C ARG A 335 -12.48 -22.42 19.09
N LYS A 336 -13.46 -22.02 18.28
CA LYS A 336 -14.46 -22.92 17.66
C LYS A 336 -13.81 -24.06 16.88
N TYR A 337 -12.74 -23.78 16.14
CA TYR A 337 -12.02 -24.77 15.34
C TYR A 337 -10.76 -25.34 16.02
N SER A 338 -10.51 -25.00 17.28
CA SER A 338 -9.32 -25.43 18.03
C SER A 338 -8.01 -25.16 17.28
N LEU A 339 -7.91 -23.97 16.66
CA LEU A 339 -6.70 -23.54 15.97
C LEU A 339 -5.62 -23.18 16.99
N ILE A 340 -4.37 -23.40 16.60
CA ILE A 340 -3.17 -23.10 17.38
C ILE A 340 -2.12 -22.41 16.48
N PRO A 341 -1.02 -21.87 17.03
CA PRO A 341 0.08 -21.39 16.20
C PRO A 341 0.55 -22.48 15.21
N GLY A 342 0.70 -22.09 13.95
CA GLY A 342 1.01 -22.93 12.80
C GLY A 342 -0.21 -23.48 12.05
N SER A 343 -1.42 -23.39 12.59
CA SER A 343 -2.65 -23.77 11.87
C SER A 343 -2.81 -22.98 10.56
N MET A 344 -3.36 -23.64 9.54
CA MET A 344 -3.57 -23.04 8.22
C MET A 344 -4.97 -22.45 8.07
N VAL A 345 -5.03 -21.21 7.59
CA VAL A 345 -6.27 -20.47 7.32
C VAL A 345 -6.28 -20.02 5.87
N ALA A 346 -7.24 -20.53 5.10
CA ALA A 346 -7.54 -20.06 3.76
C ALA A 346 -8.42 -18.80 3.83
N VAL A 347 -8.05 -17.80 3.04
CA VAL A 347 -8.72 -16.50 2.93
C VAL A 347 -9.07 -16.28 1.47
N ARG A 348 -10.31 -15.87 1.19
CA ARG A 348 -10.78 -15.59 -0.17
C ARG A 348 -11.84 -14.50 -0.17
N LYS A 349 -12.05 -13.86 -1.32
CA LYS A 349 -13.14 -12.88 -1.47
C LYS A 349 -14.51 -13.54 -1.32
N GLY A 350 -15.42 -12.84 -0.66
CA GLY A 350 -16.83 -13.21 -0.60
C GLY A 350 -17.55 -12.94 -1.91
N LYS A 351 -18.79 -13.41 -2.00
CA LYS A 351 -19.66 -13.15 -3.16
C LYS A 351 -20.19 -11.72 -3.19
N MET A 352 -20.35 -11.11 -2.02
CA MET A 352 -20.81 -9.74 -1.88
C MET A 352 -19.62 -8.80 -1.62
N PRO A 353 -19.63 -7.57 -2.14
CA PRO A 353 -18.65 -6.55 -1.79
C PRO A 353 -18.52 -6.41 -0.27
N GLY A 354 -17.29 -6.22 0.23
CA GLY A 354 -17.03 -6.08 1.67
C GLY A 354 -17.10 -7.38 2.48
N GLN A 355 -17.37 -8.53 1.85
CA GLN A 355 -17.27 -9.84 2.50
C GLN A 355 -15.94 -10.52 2.20
N VAL A 356 -15.35 -11.13 3.24
CA VAL A 356 -14.17 -12.00 3.10
C VAL A 356 -14.48 -13.33 3.76
N ILE A 357 -14.19 -14.42 3.08
CA ILE A 357 -14.41 -15.77 3.59
C ILE A 357 -13.13 -16.27 4.23
N VAL A 358 -13.23 -16.75 5.46
CA VAL A 358 -12.16 -17.46 6.17
C VAL A 358 -12.54 -18.93 6.33
N GLN A 359 -11.60 -19.82 6.07
CA GLN A 359 -11.82 -21.25 6.16
C GLN A 359 -10.57 -21.95 6.65
N THR A 360 -10.72 -22.85 7.61
CA THR A 360 -9.70 -23.84 7.95
C THR A 360 -10.10 -25.19 7.39
N ARG A 361 -9.14 -26.09 7.19
CA ARG A 361 -9.41 -27.50 6.91
C ARG A 361 -9.46 -28.24 8.24
N SER A 362 -10.67 -28.38 8.77
CA SER A 362 -10.91 -29.15 9.97
C SER A 362 -10.70 -30.64 9.68
N ARG A 363 -10.02 -31.34 10.58
CA ARG A 363 -9.82 -32.77 10.51
C ARG A 363 -10.23 -33.42 11.82
N ARG A 364 -10.44 -34.73 11.82
CA ARG A 364 -10.75 -35.47 13.04
C ARG A 364 -9.60 -35.23 14.04
N PRO A 365 -9.88 -34.81 15.29
CA PRO A 365 -8.82 -34.59 16.27
C PRO A 365 -7.97 -35.84 16.47
N THR A 366 -6.66 -35.69 16.28
CA THR A 366 -5.67 -36.77 16.44
C THR A 366 -4.56 -36.34 17.40
N LYS A 367 -4.01 -37.32 18.12
CA LYS A 367 -2.86 -37.09 19.01
C LYS A 367 -1.58 -37.14 18.20
N GLU A 368 -0.95 -36.00 18.01
CA GLU A 368 0.29 -35.88 17.24
C GLU A 368 1.41 -35.32 18.12
N TRP A 369 2.64 -35.74 17.82
CA TRP A 369 3.83 -35.24 18.50
C TRP A 369 4.22 -33.92 17.87
N VAL A 370 4.01 -32.82 18.58
CA VAL A 370 4.32 -31.49 18.08
C VAL A 370 5.15 -30.73 19.10
N ARG A 371 5.89 -29.74 18.62
CA ARG A 371 6.61 -28.80 19.49
C ARG A 371 5.59 -28.12 20.39
N THR A 372 5.89 -28.10 21.67
CA THR A 372 5.05 -27.53 22.72
C THR A 372 5.91 -26.58 23.53
N VAL A 373 5.41 -25.37 23.73
CA VAL A 373 6.08 -24.41 24.61
C VAL A 373 5.75 -24.75 26.06
N LEU A 374 6.77 -24.71 26.92
CA LEU A 374 6.66 -24.87 28.36
C LEU A 374 7.30 -23.66 29.04
N VAL A 375 6.65 -23.16 30.10
CA VAL A 375 7.17 -22.05 30.90
C VAL A 375 7.63 -22.61 32.24
N GLY A 376 8.89 -22.37 32.57
CA GLY A 376 9.51 -22.75 33.84
C GLY A 376 9.01 -21.87 35.00
N SER A 377 9.25 -22.33 36.23
CA SER A 377 8.92 -21.55 37.45
C SER A 377 9.68 -20.23 37.56
N ASP A 378 10.80 -20.12 36.85
CA ASP A 378 11.64 -18.92 36.74
C ASP A 378 11.19 -17.96 35.62
N GLY A 379 10.13 -18.30 34.88
CA GLY A 379 9.66 -17.54 33.72
C GLY A 379 10.42 -17.85 32.42
N GLY A 380 11.37 -18.78 32.44
CA GLY A 380 12.10 -19.23 31.26
C GLY A 380 11.18 -20.00 30.30
N ILE A 381 11.33 -19.76 29.00
CA ILE A 381 10.60 -20.48 27.96
C ILE A 381 11.49 -21.58 27.39
N VAL A 382 10.99 -22.82 27.37
CA VAL A 382 11.65 -23.96 26.73
C VAL A 382 10.67 -24.69 25.80
N PHE A 383 11.22 -25.50 24.90
CA PHE A 383 10.43 -26.29 23.96
C PHE A 383 10.61 -27.78 24.23
N ALA A 384 9.53 -28.55 24.06
CA ALA A 384 9.55 -30.00 24.12
C ALA A 384 8.62 -30.60 23.05
N THR A 385 8.91 -31.82 22.61
CA THR A 385 8.01 -32.56 21.71
C THR A 385 7.02 -33.37 22.55
N LEU A 386 5.75 -32.96 22.58
CA LEU A 386 4.71 -33.59 23.38
C LEU A 386 3.52 -34.00 22.50
N LYS A 387 2.75 -35.00 22.96
CA LYS A 387 1.50 -35.40 22.30
C LYS A 387 0.41 -34.37 22.55
N GLN A 388 -0.08 -33.73 21.49
CA GLN A 388 -1.15 -32.73 21.53
C GLN A 388 -2.32 -33.16 20.65
N ASN A 389 -3.52 -32.75 21.03
CA ASN A 389 -4.71 -32.97 20.19
C ASN A 389 -4.76 -31.89 19.10
N ILE A 390 -4.61 -32.29 17.84
CA ILE A 390 -4.64 -31.37 16.70
C ILE A 390 -5.90 -31.62 15.88
N ALA A 391 -6.69 -30.57 15.64
CA ALA A 391 -8.00 -30.63 15.00
C ALA A 391 -8.08 -29.92 13.64
N ALA A 392 -7.00 -29.28 13.20
CA ALA A 392 -6.93 -28.55 11.93
C ALA A 392 -5.65 -28.88 11.17
N ASP A 393 -5.64 -28.61 9.87
CA ASP A 393 -4.41 -28.60 9.06
C ASP A 393 -3.44 -27.52 9.57
N TYR A 394 -2.15 -27.81 9.48
CA TYR A 394 -1.09 -26.96 9.98
C TYR A 394 0.16 -27.08 9.13
N ASN A 395 1.05 -26.10 9.26
CA ASN A 395 2.39 -26.16 8.72
C ASN A 395 3.34 -26.82 9.75
N GLU A 396 3.97 -27.93 9.37
CA GLU A 396 4.82 -28.76 10.25
C GLU A 396 5.98 -27.99 10.87
N ARG A 397 6.58 -27.05 10.13
CA ARG A 397 7.69 -26.21 10.60
C ARG A 397 7.20 -25.04 11.47
N MET A 398 5.94 -24.62 11.35
CA MET A 398 5.37 -23.51 12.12
C MET A 398 4.61 -23.95 13.37
N ILE A 399 4.12 -25.19 13.45
CA ILE A 399 3.23 -25.63 14.53
C ILE A 399 3.90 -25.62 15.90
N ILE A 400 3.31 -24.88 16.85
CA ILE A 400 3.70 -24.91 18.25
C ILE A 400 2.44 -24.91 19.11
N ALA A 401 2.29 -25.93 19.96
CA ALA A 401 1.21 -25.99 20.91
C ALA A 401 1.50 -25.11 22.14
N VAL A 402 0.46 -24.40 22.59
CA VAL A 402 0.50 -23.49 23.75
C VAL A 402 -0.54 -23.96 24.76
N PRO A 403 -0.20 -24.93 25.63
CA PRO A 403 -1.16 -25.52 26.56
C PRO A 403 -1.51 -24.59 27.72
N ASP A 404 -0.59 -23.70 28.11
CA ASP A 404 -0.76 -22.71 29.17
C ASP A 404 -0.52 -21.31 28.60
N VAL A 405 -1.59 -20.66 28.17
CA VAL A 405 -1.54 -19.34 27.52
C VAL A 405 -1.14 -18.26 28.52
N ASP A 406 -1.65 -18.34 29.75
CA ASP A 406 -1.45 -17.32 30.77
C ASP A 406 0.02 -17.26 31.21
N SER A 407 0.65 -18.43 31.38
CA SER A 407 2.08 -18.49 31.69
C SER A 407 2.95 -17.93 30.55
N VAL A 408 2.58 -18.18 29.29
CA VAL A 408 3.31 -17.61 28.14
C VAL A 408 3.12 -16.10 28.05
N ASP A 409 1.93 -15.58 28.34
CA ASP A 409 1.69 -14.13 28.38
C ASP A 409 2.53 -13.44 29.48
N GLN A 410 2.68 -14.08 30.64
CA GLN A 410 3.55 -13.58 31.71
C GLN A 410 5.02 -13.58 31.29
N ALA A 411 5.48 -14.67 30.67
CA ALA A 411 6.84 -14.78 30.15
C ALA A 411 7.11 -13.74 29.04
N TRP A 412 6.14 -13.48 28.14
CA TRP A 412 6.21 -12.41 27.15
C TRP A 412 6.40 -11.04 27.80
N ALA A 413 5.60 -10.73 28.82
CA ALA A 413 5.67 -9.47 29.54
C ALA A 413 7.01 -9.29 30.29
N GLN A 414 7.57 -10.39 30.80
CA GLN A 414 8.88 -10.39 31.46
C GLN A 414 10.02 -10.20 30.45
N ALA A 415 10.03 -10.94 29.33
CA ALA A 415 11.01 -10.80 28.27
C ALA A 415 11.06 -9.37 27.69
N ALA A 416 9.89 -8.73 27.57
CA ALA A 416 9.79 -7.34 27.14
C ALA A 416 10.47 -6.34 28.11
N LYS A 417 10.53 -6.66 29.41
CA LYS A 417 11.22 -5.84 30.43
C LYS A 417 12.72 -6.06 30.43
N GLU A 418 13.16 -7.31 30.26
CA GLU A 418 14.59 -7.68 30.26
C GLU A 418 15.35 -7.08 29.08
N ARG A 419 14.68 -6.85 27.95
CA ARG A 419 15.26 -6.24 26.74
C ARG A 419 16.56 -6.91 26.29
N ALA A 420 16.60 -8.24 26.36
CA ALA A 420 17.75 -9.02 25.92
C ALA A 420 18.14 -8.66 24.47
N PRO A 421 19.45 -8.60 24.16
CA PRO A 421 19.92 -8.44 22.79
C PRO A 421 19.28 -9.49 21.87
N PHE A 422 18.88 -9.08 20.68
CA PHE A 422 18.13 -9.95 19.76
C PHE A 422 18.91 -11.22 19.41
N GLU A 423 20.22 -11.10 19.14
CA GLU A 423 21.11 -12.22 18.82
C GLU A 423 21.19 -13.25 19.94
N LEU A 424 21.25 -12.80 21.20
CA LEU A 424 21.27 -13.68 22.36
C LEU A 424 19.95 -14.46 22.47
N LEU A 425 18.82 -13.78 22.22
CA LEU A 425 17.51 -14.43 22.20
C LEU A 425 17.44 -15.49 21.08
N VAL A 426 17.87 -15.16 19.86
CA VAL A 426 17.92 -16.10 18.72
C VAL A 426 18.76 -17.33 19.07
N ARG A 427 19.96 -17.12 19.64
CA ARG A 427 20.85 -18.20 20.07
C ARG A 427 20.22 -19.10 21.14
N ASN A 428 19.57 -18.51 22.16
CA ASN A 428 18.94 -19.28 23.23
C ASN A 428 17.79 -20.14 22.73
N ILE A 429 16.91 -19.57 21.90
CA ILE A 429 15.79 -20.32 21.31
C ILE A 429 16.31 -21.43 20.38
N MET A 430 17.35 -21.15 19.60
CA MET A 430 17.96 -22.16 18.73
C MET A 430 18.61 -23.30 19.53
N LEU A 431 19.27 -23.00 20.64
CA LEU A 431 19.85 -24.00 21.55
C LEU A 431 18.76 -24.91 22.16
N ASP A 432 17.60 -24.35 22.47
CA ASP A 432 16.48 -25.16 22.98
C ASP A 432 15.85 -26.01 21.89
N LEU A 433 15.66 -25.47 20.68
CA LEU A 433 15.13 -26.22 19.55
C LEU A 433 16.09 -27.33 19.09
N SER A 434 17.41 -27.11 19.14
CA SER A 434 18.39 -28.12 18.72
C SER A 434 18.35 -29.37 19.60
N LYS A 435 17.86 -29.28 20.85
CA LYS A 435 17.68 -30.44 21.75
C LYS A 435 16.55 -31.37 21.30
N LEU A 436 15.65 -30.92 20.43
CA LEU A 436 14.48 -31.68 20.01
C LEU A 436 14.79 -32.71 18.92
N ASN A 437 15.96 -32.64 18.28
CA ASN A 437 16.39 -33.59 17.27
C ASN A 437 17.85 -34.01 17.49
N LEU A 438 18.21 -35.19 16.97
CA LEU A 438 19.53 -35.79 17.19
C LEU A 438 20.67 -35.08 16.44
N GLN A 439 20.36 -34.38 15.35
CA GLN A 439 21.36 -33.71 14.52
C GLN A 439 21.69 -32.29 15.04
N GLY A 440 20.87 -31.74 15.94
CA GLY A 440 21.00 -30.37 16.41
C GLY A 440 20.71 -29.30 15.35
N HIS A 441 20.13 -29.69 14.21
CA HIS A 441 19.82 -28.78 13.09
C HIS A 441 18.44 -28.19 13.27
N VAL A 442 18.27 -26.89 13.10
CA VAL A 442 16.99 -26.19 13.25
C VAL A 442 16.67 -25.46 11.95
N HIS A 443 15.48 -25.65 11.42
CA HIS A 443 15.05 -24.92 10.22
C HIS A 443 14.69 -23.48 10.57
N ALA A 444 15.03 -22.51 9.71
CA ALA A 444 14.78 -21.09 9.98
C ALA A 444 13.30 -20.76 10.26
N GLN A 445 12.36 -21.45 9.60
CA GLN A 445 10.91 -21.33 9.85
C GLN A 445 10.48 -21.81 11.25
N GLU A 446 11.13 -22.85 11.78
CA GLU A 446 10.85 -23.36 13.13
C GLU A 446 11.31 -22.37 14.18
N LEU A 447 12.51 -21.83 13.98
CA LEU A 447 13.10 -20.79 14.80
C LEU A 447 12.27 -19.50 14.76
N TYR A 448 11.81 -19.10 13.56
CA TYR A 448 10.91 -17.96 13.37
C TYR A 448 9.60 -18.10 14.17
N SER A 449 8.96 -19.27 14.10
CA SER A 449 7.73 -19.54 14.86
C SER A 449 7.97 -19.47 16.38
N ALA A 450 9.03 -20.13 16.85
CA ALA A 450 9.39 -20.17 18.26
C ALA A 450 9.78 -18.80 18.82
N LEU A 451 10.53 -18.01 18.05
CA LEU A 451 10.91 -16.65 18.42
C LEU A 451 9.68 -15.76 18.60
N ASN A 452 8.70 -15.87 17.69
CA ASN A 452 7.44 -15.13 17.76
C ASN A 452 6.51 -15.57 18.91
N ILE A 453 6.87 -16.57 19.73
CA ILE A 453 6.22 -16.87 21.02
C ILE A 453 6.79 -16.03 22.16
N VAL A 454 8.02 -15.52 22.02
CA VAL A 454 8.71 -14.78 23.08
C VAL A 454 8.82 -13.29 22.74
N ARG A 455 8.99 -12.97 21.46
CA ARG A 455 9.18 -11.61 20.97
C ARG A 455 8.71 -11.50 19.52
N ARG A 456 7.86 -10.51 19.24
CA ARG A 456 7.44 -10.19 17.87
C ARG A 456 8.64 -9.82 17.02
N CYS A 457 8.83 -10.53 15.90
CA CYS A 457 9.89 -10.27 14.94
C CYS A 457 9.47 -10.72 13.52
N PRO A 458 9.62 -9.88 12.48
CA PRO A 458 9.51 -10.33 11.09
C PRO A 458 10.65 -11.29 10.70
N PRO A 459 10.55 -12.00 9.56
CA PRO A 459 11.59 -12.92 9.10
C PRO A 459 12.94 -12.24 8.81
N GLY A 460 12.94 -11.06 8.16
CA GLY A 460 14.16 -10.37 7.70
C GLY A 460 15.28 -10.24 8.76
N PRO A 461 15.05 -9.62 9.94
CA PRO A 461 16.06 -9.49 10.98
C PRO A 461 16.60 -10.83 11.49
N LEU A 462 15.74 -11.85 11.59
CA LEU A 462 16.16 -13.20 11.98
C LEU A 462 17.10 -13.80 10.93
N LEU A 463 16.69 -13.76 9.65
CA LEU A 463 17.47 -14.32 8.56
C LEU A 463 18.82 -13.60 8.39
N ALA A 464 18.84 -12.27 8.54
CA ALA A 464 20.08 -11.51 8.51
C ALA A 464 21.00 -11.85 9.69
N THR A 465 20.43 -12.09 10.88
CA THR A 465 21.20 -12.56 12.05
C THR A 465 21.84 -13.92 11.76
N LEU A 466 21.09 -14.86 11.18
CA LEU A 466 21.59 -16.18 10.79
C LEU A 466 22.66 -16.11 9.69
N ALA A 467 22.58 -15.12 8.79
CA ALA A 467 23.53 -14.95 7.68
C ALA A 467 24.86 -14.30 8.12
N THR A 468 24.82 -13.42 9.14
CA THR A 468 25.95 -12.55 9.48
C THR A 468 26.71 -12.98 10.74
N GLN A 469 26.04 -13.69 11.67
CA GLN A 469 26.66 -14.07 12.93
C GLN A 469 27.38 -15.42 12.81
N PRO A 470 28.69 -15.50 13.12
CA PRO A 470 29.48 -16.74 12.99
C PRO A 470 28.95 -17.93 13.79
N ALA A 471 28.25 -17.66 14.89
CA ALA A 471 27.68 -18.68 15.75
C ALA A 471 26.63 -19.56 15.06
N PHE A 472 26.11 -19.17 13.89
CA PHE A 472 25.12 -19.91 13.13
C PHE A 472 25.73 -20.49 11.86
N VAL A 473 25.82 -21.82 11.80
CA VAL A 473 26.37 -22.54 10.64
C VAL A 473 25.24 -23.06 9.78
N HIS A 474 25.14 -22.57 8.54
CA HIS A 474 24.20 -23.09 7.55
C HIS A 474 24.59 -24.50 7.10
N VAL A 475 23.64 -25.44 7.13
CA VAL A 475 23.86 -26.86 6.78
C VAL A 475 23.01 -27.33 5.60
N GLY A 476 22.30 -26.42 4.92
CA GLY A 476 21.50 -26.68 3.70
C GLY A 476 19.99 -26.67 3.92
N ASP A 477 19.22 -26.39 2.86
CA ASP A 477 17.75 -26.28 2.89
C ASP A 477 17.25 -25.41 4.05
N MET A 478 17.86 -24.23 4.25
CA MET A 478 17.51 -23.30 5.33
C MET A 478 17.62 -23.87 6.77
N HIS A 479 18.37 -24.96 6.96
CA HIS A 479 18.72 -25.49 8.27
C HIS A 479 20.03 -24.88 8.77
N PHE A 480 20.06 -24.61 10.08
CA PHE A 480 21.21 -24.05 10.77
C PHE A 480 21.54 -24.89 12.00
N ARG A 481 22.81 -24.89 12.42
CA ARG A 481 23.24 -25.40 13.73
C ARG A 481 24.08 -24.35 14.43
N LEU A 482 24.18 -24.45 15.75
CA LEU A 482 25.11 -23.62 16.50
C LEU A 482 26.54 -24.14 16.28
N GLU A 483 27.49 -23.21 16.15
CA GLU A 483 28.91 -23.55 16.20
C GLU A 483 29.26 -24.08 17.58
N GLU A 484 29.97 -25.21 17.64
CA GLU A 484 30.47 -25.72 18.92
C GLU A 484 31.54 -24.75 19.44
N PRO A 485 31.51 -24.35 20.71
CA PRO A 485 32.60 -23.56 21.27
C PRO A 485 33.88 -24.36 21.10
N GLU A 486 34.89 -23.80 20.43
CA GLU A 486 36.22 -24.39 20.34
C GLU A 486 36.69 -24.74 21.76
N LEU A 487 36.69 -26.03 22.09
CA LEU A 487 37.43 -26.55 23.22
C LEU A 487 38.90 -26.29 22.90
N TRP A 488 39.41 -25.17 23.40
CA TRP A 488 40.84 -24.86 23.43
C TRP A 488 41.57 -26.11 23.89
N SER A 489 42.23 -26.78 22.96
CA SER A 489 43.17 -27.86 23.26
C SER A 489 44.48 -27.18 23.62
N PRO A 490 44.94 -27.21 24.89
CA PRO A 490 46.28 -26.73 25.20
C PRO A 490 47.25 -27.74 24.59
N THR A 491 47.80 -27.41 23.44
CA THR A 491 48.94 -28.13 22.88
C THR A 491 50.13 -27.91 23.81
N ALA A 492 50.61 -29.02 24.38
CA ALA A 492 51.91 -29.13 25.03
C ALA A 492 52.97 -29.53 24.01
#